data_AF-A0A2G9PXG2-F1
#
_entry.id   AF-A0A2G9PXG2-F1
#
_cell.length_a   1.000
_cell.length_b   1.000
_cell.length_c   1.000
_cell.angle_alpha   90.00
_cell.angle_beta   90.00
_cell.angle_gamma   90.00
#
_symmetry.space_group_name_H-M   'P 1'
#
loop_
_entity.id
_entity.type
_entity.pdbx_description
1 polymer ?
#
loop_
_entity_poly.entity_id
_entity_poly.type
_entity_poly.pdbx_seq_one_letter_code
_entity_poly.pdbx_strand_id
1 'polypeptide(L)'
;MIVSGTVKINSIGEDNLGNLRKILDNYSSVSYAEQRNIREIDFWTRTDDAQELGRQIVRSGLTISDQTIVPGSKIGNYKAK
;
A
#
# COMPACT_ATOMS: atom_id res chain seq x y z
N MET A 1 1.95 12.35 -1.48
CA MET A 1 1.25 11.70 -2.61
C MET A 1 0.39 10.57 -2.08
N ILE A 2 -0.57 10.08 -2.84
CA ILE A 2 -1.23 8.79 -2.55
C ILE A 2 -0.59 7.75 -3.45
N VAL A 3 -0.20 6.63 -2.87
CA VAL A 3 0.28 5.46 -3.58
C VAL A 3 -0.76 4.37 -3.38
N SER A 4 -1.28 3.81 -4.46
CA SER A 4 -2.20 2.68 -4.43
C SER A 4 -1.69 1.59 -5.36
N GLY A 5 -2.15 0.37 -5.15
CA GLY A 5 -1.76 -0.74 -6.00
C GLY A 5 -2.25 -2.08 -5.51
N THR A 6 -1.79 -3.12 -6.19
CA THR A 6 -2.02 -4.51 -5.80
C THR A 6 -0.67 -5.15 -5.53
N VAL A 7 -0.59 -5.90 -4.43
CA VAL A 7 0.55 -6.78 -4.14
C VAL A 7 0.14 -8.24 -4.27
N LYS A 8 1.06 -9.05 -4.79
CA LYS A 8 0.97 -10.50 -4.86
C LYS A 8 1.64 -11.15 -3.66
N ILE A 9 1.00 -12.19 -3.16
CA ILE A 9 1.45 -13.04 -2.07
C ILE A 9 2.25 -14.20 -2.66
N ASN A 10 3.52 -14.30 -2.25
CA ASN A 10 4.40 -15.38 -2.68
C ASN A 10 4.29 -16.64 -1.81
N SER A 11 3.94 -16.48 -0.52
CA SER A 11 3.81 -17.57 0.45
C SER A 11 2.41 -17.61 1.07
N ILE A 12 1.67 -18.68 0.78
CA ILE A 12 0.34 -18.92 1.37
C ILE A 12 0.54 -19.49 2.78
N GLY A 13 -0.09 -18.86 3.79
CA GLY A 13 -0.02 -19.29 5.19
C GLY A 13 0.63 -18.28 6.14
N GLU A 14 1.30 -17.25 5.60
CA GLU A 14 1.76 -16.10 6.37
C GLU A 14 0.67 -15.02 6.46
N ASP A 15 0.66 -14.25 7.54
CA ASP A 15 -0.23 -13.08 7.73
C ASP A 15 0.25 -11.89 6.88
N ASN A 16 0.18 -12.07 5.55
CA ASN A 16 0.59 -11.11 4.55
C ASN A 16 -0.20 -9.80 4.63
N LEU A 17 -1.49 -9.88 4.95
CA LEU A 17 -2.35 -8.71 5.11
C LEU A 17 -1.97 -7.91 6.35
N GLY A 18 -1.76 -8.56 7.50
CA GLY A 18 -1.30 -7.89 8.71
C GLY A 18 0.09 -7.28 8.55
N ASN A 19 0.99 -7.98 7.86
CA ASN A 19 2.32 -7.46 7.54
C ASN A 19 2.25 -6.23 6.62
N LEU A 20 1.43 -6.27 5.57
CA LEU A 20 1.25 -5.11 4.70
C LEU A 20 0.68 -3.93 5.47
N ARG A 21 -0.37 -4.13 6.30
CA ARG A 21 -0.95 -3.06 7.13
C ARG A 21 0.09 -2.39 8.01
N LYS A 22 0.91 -3.18 8.72
CA LYS A 22 2.01 -2.64 9.55
C LYS A 22 2.98 -1.78 8.74
N ILE A 23 3.31 -2.20 7.53
CA ILE A 23 4.19 -1.41 6.63
C ILE A 23 3.50 -0.10 6.30
N LEU A 24 2.24 -0.11 5.86
CA LEU A 24 1.52 1.10 5.46
C LEU A 24 1.32 2.08 6.63
N ASP A 25 1.05 1.57 7.83
CA ASP A 25 0.84 2.36 9.04
C ASP A 25 2.10 3.13 9.48
N ASN A 26 3.30 2.65 9.11
CA ASN A 26 4.54 3.40 9.32
C ASN A 26 4.64 4.66 8.44
N TYR A 27 3.90 4.73 7.33
CA TYR A 27 3.89 5.89 6.43
C TYR A 27 2.70 6.82 6.69
N SER A 28 1.54 6.28 7.04
CA SER A 28 0.34 7.07 7.27
C SER A 28 -0.62 6.35 8.19
N SER A 29 -1.17 7.08 9.17
CA SER A 29 -2.31 6.64 9.99
C SER A 29 -3.61 6.53 9.19
N VAL A 30 -3.62 7.06 7.97
CA VAL A 30 -4.69 6.92 6.99
C VAL A 30 -4.16 6.04 5.86
N SER A 31 -4.29 4.73 6.05
CA SER A 31 -3.88 3.70 5.11
C SER A 31 -5.01 2.69 4.91
N TYR A 32 -4.92 1.88 3.86
CA TYR A 32 -5.87 0.82 3.57
C TYR A 32 -5.16 -0.37 2.98
N ALA A 33 -5.56 -1.56 3.42
CA ALA A 33 -5.21 -2.82 2.78
C ALA A 33 -6.36 -3.82 2.97
N GLU A 34 -6.73 -4.48 1.88
CA GLU A 34 -7.80 -5.48 1.83
C GLU A 34 -7.41 -6.66 0.93
N GLN A 35 -7.71 -7.86 1.40
CA GLN A 35 -7.47 -9.09 0.66
C GLN A 35 -8.47 -9.17 -0.51
N ARG A 36 -7.97 -9.05 -1.75
CA ARG A 36 -8.79 -9.19 -2.96
C ARG A 36 -9.11 -10.66 -3.26
N ASN A 37 -8.10 -11.51 -3.14
CA ASN A 37 -8.21 -12.97 -3.28
C ASN A 37 -7.06 -13.64 -2.53
N ILE A 38 -6.99 -14.97 -2.50
CA ILE A 38 -5.95 -15.72 -1.75
C ILE A 38 -4.49 -15.37 -2.08
N ARG A 39 -4.23 -14.71 -3.21
CA ARG A 39 -2.89 -14.35 -3.69
C ARG A 39 -2.68 -12.86 -3.86
N GLU A 40 -3.68 -12.01 -3.64
CA GLU A 40 -3.60 -10.58 -3.95
C GLU A 40 -4.24 -9.72 -2.87
N ILE A 41 -3.55 -8.63 -2.53
CA ILE A 41 -4.01 -7.61 -1.58
C ILE A 41 -3.98 -6.26 -2.30
N ASP A 42 -5.11 -5.57 -2.29
CA ASP A 42 -5.18 -4.18 -2.76
C ASP A 42 -4.83 -3.25 -1.60
N PHE A 43 -4.11 -2.17 -1.90
CA PHE A 43 -3.70 -1.21 -0.90
C PHE A 43 -3.72 0.22 -1.41
N TRP A 44 -3.82 1.15 -0.46
CA TRP A 44 -3.38 2.52 -0.68
C TRP A 44 -2.84 3.14 0.61
N THR A 45 -1.92 4.08 0.47
CA THR A 45 -1.39 4.85 1.59
C THR A 45 -0.97 6.24 1.12
N ARG A 46 -0.96 7.19 2.06
CA ARG A 46 -0.35 8.49 1.83
C ARG A 46 1.12 8.40 2.23
N THR A 47 2.02 8.77 1.33
CA THR A 47 3.45 8.85 1.60
C THR A 47 4.04 10.00 0.80
N ASP A 48 5.16 10.56 1.23
CA ASP A 48 6.04 11.45 0.46
C ASP A 48 7.20 10.68 -0.20
N ASP A 49 7.46 9.45 0.23
CA ASP A 49 8.45 8.53 -0.35
C ASP A 49 7.80 7.24 -0.86
N ALA A 50 7.38 7.26 -2.13
CA ALA A 50 6.81 6.09 -2.80
C ALA A 50 7.85 5.00 -3.10
N GLN A 51 9.13 5.37 -3.25
CA GLN A 51 10.19 4.41 -3.57
C GLN A 51 10.54 3.57 -2.35
N GLU A 52 10.70 4.21 -1.18
CA GLU A 52 10.98 3.50 0.06
C GLU A 52 9.82 2.60 0.48
N LEU A 53 8.58 3.08 0.33
CA LEU A 53 7.39 2.25 0.51
C LEU A 53 7.47 0.97 -0.33
N GLY A 54 7.80 1.09 -1.62
CA GLY A 54 7.96 -0.05 -2.51
C GLY A 54 9.05 -1.02 -2.04
N ARG A 55 10.20 -0.50 -1.57
CA ARG A 55 11.29 -1.31 -1.01
C ARG A 55 10.85 -2.08 0.24
N GLN A 56 10.11 -1.45 1.15
CA GLN A 56 9.61 -2.13 2.36
C GLN A 56 8.62 -3.25 2.04
N ILE A 57 7.70 -3.01 1.09
CA ILE A 57 6.75 -4.02 0.62
C ILE A 57 7.49 -5.23 0.02
N VAL A 58 8.50 -5.00 -0.82
CA VAL A 58 9.31 -6.08 -1.40
C VAL A 58 10.11 -6.84 -0.33
N ARG A 59 10.67 -6.10 0.64
CA ARG A 59 11.42 -6.68 1.76
C ARG A 59 10.57 -7.59 2.65
N SER A 60 9.25 -7.37 2.73
CA SER A 60 8.34 -8.25 3.46
C SER A 60 7.90 -9.48 2.67
N GLY A 61 8.53 -9.76 1.52
CA GLY A 61 8.23 -10.94 0.70
C GLY A 61 7.03 -10.78 -0.22
N LEU A 62 6.46 -9.58 -0.33
CA LEU A 62 5.36 -9.26 -1.24
C LEU A 62 5.89 -8.76 -2.57
N THR A 63 5.11 -8.88 -3.64
CA THR A 63 5.49 -8.35 -4.96
C THR A 63 4.46 -7.37 -5.46
N ILE A 64 4.87 -6.14 -5.78
CA ILE A 64 3.97 -5.13 -6.34
C ILE A 64 3.66 -5.52 -7.79
N SER A 65 2.39 -5.82 -8.09
CA SER A 65 1.95 -6.19 -9.44
C SER A 65 1.37 -5.02 -10.21
N ASP A 66 0.76 -4.07 -9.51
CA ASP A 66 0.25 -2.83 -10.07
C ASP A 66 0.51 -1.70 -9.08
N GLN A 67 0.90 -0.53 -9.57
CA GLN A 67 1.14 0.64 -8.74
C GLN A 67 0.70 1.91 -9.46
N THR A 68 -0.17 2.67 -8.81
CA THR A 68 -0.57 4.01 -9.22
C THR A 68 -0.09 5.02 -8.17
N ILE A 69 0.56 6.09 -8.64
CA ILE A 69 1.02 7.19 -7.79
C ILE A 69 0.25 8.45 -8.18
N VAL A 70 -0.50 8.99 -7.24
CA VAL A 70 -1.26 10.24 -7.39
C VAL A 70 -0.52 11.37 -6.66
N PRO A 71 0.05 12.36 -7.40
CA PRO A 71 0.73 13.49 -6.81
C PRO A 71 -0.16 14.27 -5.83
N GLY A 72 0.44 14.83 -4.78
CA GLY A 72 -0.25 15.65 -3.79
C GLY A 72 -1.06 16.80 -4.39
N SER A 73 -0.55 17.41 -5.46
CA SER A 73 -1.21 18.49 -6.20
C SER A 73 -2.50 18.09 -6.91
N LYS A 74 -2.72 16.80 -7.15
CA LYS A 74 -3.94 16.26 -7.80
C LYS A 74 -4.97 15.74 -6.79
N ILE A 75 -4.61 15.69 -5.52
CA ILE A 75 -5.52 15.26 -4.45
C ILE A 75 -6.25 16.52 -4.02
N GLY A 76 -7.52 16.64 -4.41
CA GLY A 76 -8.34 17.78 -4.03
C GLY A 76 -8.28 17.99 -2.51
N ASN A 77 -7.98 19.22 -2.08
CA ASN A 77 -8.24 19.64 -0.71
C ASN A 77 -9.76 19.62 -0.54
N TYR A 78 -10.33 18.47 -0.21
CA TYR A 78 -11.67 18.39 0.34
C TYR A 78 -11.61 19.06 1.71
N LYS A 79 -11.65 20.40 1.73
CA LYS A 79 -12.10 21.12 2.91
C LYS A 79 -13.55 20.68 3.10
N ALA A 80 -13.77 19.78 4.06
CA ALA A 80 -15.11 19.54 4.58
C ALA A 80 -15.67 20.92 4.96
N LYS A 81 -16.69 21.36 4.24
CA LYS A 81 -17.47 22.54 4.59
C LYS A 81 -18.43 22.19 5.72
#